data_AF-A0A6M1SRI6-F1
#
_entry.id   AF-A0A6M1SRI6-F1
#
_cell.length_a   1.000
_cell.length_b   1.000
_cell.length_c   1.000
_cell.angle_alpha   90.00
_cell.angle_beta   90.00
_cell.angle_gamma   90.00
#
_symmetry.space_group_name_H-M   'P 1'
#
loop_
_entity.id
_entity.type
_entity.pdbx_description
1 polymer ?
#
loop_
_entity_poly.entity_id
_entity_poly.type
_entity_poly.pdbx_seq_one_letter_code
_entity_poly.pdbx_strand_id
1 'polypeptide(L)' 'MRRLTDQERQLLRDIIEQDGSICPGRDIVNRITKQGHKSLRQMAGVGFLTIEDTDDGPRYHISAQGRAEVDHG' A
#
# COMPACT_ATOMS: atom_id res chain seq x y z
N MET A 1 1.31 14.84 10.24
CA MET A 1 0.89 13.61 9.55
C MET A 1 -0.06 13.99 8.41
N ARG A 2 0.19 13.52 7.19
CA ARG A 2 -0.71 13.72 6.04
C ARG A 2 -1.94 12.85 6.24
N ARG A 3 -3.14 13.40 6.01
CA ARG A 3 -4.38 12.60 5.97
C ARG A 3 -4.42 11.80 4.68
N LEU A 4 -4.71 10.50 4.79
CA LEU A 4 -4.97 9.65 3.62
C LEU A 4 -6.28 10.05 2.95
N THR A 5 -6.33 9.91 1.63
CA THR A 5 -7.58 9.95 0.89
C THR A 5 -8.36 8.65 1.07
N ASP A 6 -9.66 8.65 0.77
CA ASP A 6 -10.48 7.43 0.83
C ASP A 6 -9.92 6.32 -0.06
N GLN A 7 -9.39 6.69 -1.23
CA GLN A 7 -8.72 5.75 -2.13
C GLN A 7 -7.45 5.14 -1.51
N GLU A 8 -6.64 5.95 -0.81
CA GLU A 8 -5.43 5.47 -0.14
C GLU A 8 -5.77 4.55 1.04
N ARG A 9 -6.80 4.87 1.82
CA ARG A 9 -7.30 3.97 2.88
C ARG A 9 -7.82 2.67 2.32
N GLN A 10 -8.57 2.70 1.21
CA GLN A 10 -9.04 1.48 0.56
C GLN A 10 -7.85 0.62 0.11
N LEU A 11 -6.83 1.23 -0.50
CA LEU A 11 -5.60 0.52 -0.86
C LEU A 11 -4.89 -0.12 0.34
N LEU A 12 -4.82 0.56 1.49
CA LEU A 12 -4.25 -0.03 2.70
C LEU A 12 -5.08 -1.20 3.22
N ARG A 13 -6.42 -1.11 3.17
CA ARG A 13 -7.32 -2.22 3.53
C ARG A 13 -7.09 -3.43 2.64
N ASP A 14 -7.02 -3.22 1.32
CA ASP A 14 -6.76 -4.29 0.35
C ASP A 14 -5.40 -4.97 0.61
N ILE A 15 -4.37 -4.21 1.00
CA ILE A 15 -3.06 -4.75 1.37
C ILE A 15 -3.15 -5.59 2.64
N ILE A 16 -3.91 -5.16 3.66
CA ILE A 16 -4.11 -5.93 4.89
C ILE A 16 -4.82 -7.25 4.60
N GLU A 17 -5.83 -7.23 3.74
CA GLU A 17 -6.54 -8.44 3.32
C GLU A 17 -5.64 -9.42 2.55
N GLN A 18 -4.59 -8.92 1.90
CA GLN A 18 -3.54 -9.70 1.21
C GLN A 18 -2.34 -10.02 2.11
N ASP A 19 -2.58 -10.32 3.39
CA ASP A 19 -1.55 -10.67 4.37
C ASP A 19 -0.54 -9.54 4.66
N GLY A 20 -0.94 -8.29 4.39
CA GLY A 20 -0.14 -7.10 4.71
C GLY A 20 0.96 -6.78 3.70
N SER A 21 0.98 -7.40 2.53
CA SER A 21 1.92 -7.04 1.46
C SER A 21 1.32 -7.15 0.06
N ILE A 22 1.84 -6.36 -0.87
CA ILE A 22 1.44 -6.41 -2.27
C ILE A 22 2.61 -6.14 -3.21
N CYS A 23 2.67 -6.88 -4.31
CA CYS A 23 3.60 -6.73 -5.41
C CYS A 23 2.80 -6.36 -6.68
N PRO A 24 2.66 -5.07 -7.01
CA PRO A 24 1.82 -4.61 -8.12
C PRO A 24 2.18 -5.18 -9.49
N GLY A 25 3.43 -5.59 -9.69
CA GLY A 25 3.89 -6.22 -10.95
C GLY A 25 3.43 -7.67 -11.12
N ARG A 26 3.04 -8.34 -10.02
CA ARG A 26 2.78 -9.79 -9.97
C ARG A 26 1.38 -10.13 -9.48
N ASP A 27 0.84 -9.33 -8.57
CA ASP A 27 -0.46 -9.56 -7.94
C ASP A 27 -1.57 -9.06 -8.86
N ILE A 28 -1.85 -9.86 -9.88
CA ILE A 28 -2.88 -9.66 -10.91
C ILE A 28 -4.29 -9.53 -10.32
N VAL A 29 -4.47 -9.96 -9.07
CA VAL A 29 -5.74 -9.93 -8.33
C VAL A 29 -6.19 -8.48 -8.09
N ASN A 30 -5.24 -7.56 -7.89
CA ASN A 30 -5.51 -6.14 -7.83
C ASN A 30 -5.07 -5.50 -9.15
N ARG A 31 -6.04 -5.17 -10.02
CA ARG A 31 -5.80 -4.24 -11.14
C ARG A 31 -5.53 -2.84 -10.57
N ILE A 32 -4.33 -2.63 -10.01
CA ILE A 32 -3.92 -1.34 -9.47
C ILE A 32 -3.83 -0.38 -10.66
N THR A 33 -4.66 0.66 -10.63
CA THR A 33 -4.63 1.70 -11.65
C THR A 33 -3.31 2.47 -11.57
N LYS A 34 -2.95 3.22 -12.63
CA LYS A 34 -1.79 4.14 -12.59
C LYS A 34 -1.83 5.09 -11.37
N GLN A 35 -3.03 5.49 -10.96
CA GLN A 35 -3.23 6.32 -9.77
C GLN A 35 -2.95 5.55 -8.47
N GLY A 36 -3.35 4.28 -8.39
CA GLY A 36 -3.00 3.41 -7.27
C GLY A 36 -1.49 3.21 -7.11
N HIS A 37 -0.74 3.03 -8.21
CA HIS A 37 0.73 2.98 -8.15
C HIS A 37 1.35 4.27 -7.59
N LYS A 38 0.80 5.43 -7.97
CA LYS A 38 1.24 6.71 -7.43
C LYS A 38 0.94 6.81 -5.92
N SER A 39 -0.24 6.38 -5.50
CA SER A 39 -0.65 6.33 -4.09
C SER A 39 0.27 5.42 -3.26
N LEU A 40 0.61 4.22 -3.75
CA LEU A 40 1.55 3.32 -3.07
C LEU A 40 2.91 3.98 -2.81
N ARG A 41 3.51 4.60 -3.82
CA ARG A 41 4.78 5.33 -3.69
C ARG A 41 4.68 6.50 -2.72
N GLN A 42 3.58 7.26 -2.78
CA GLN A 42 3.35 8.37 -1.86
C GLN A 42 3.19 7.91 -0.41
N MET A 43 2.42 6.85 -0.17
CA MET A 43 2.22 6.25 1.15
C MET A 43 3.52 5.70 1.73
N ALA A 44 4.36 5.09 0.90
CA ALA A 44 5.69 4.67 1.30
C ALA A 44 6.58 5.87 1.69
N GLY A 45 6.56 6.94 0.90
CA GLY A 45 7.33 8.16 1.17
C GLY A 45 6.95 8.89 2.48
N VAL A 46 5.80 8.57 3.07
CA VAL A 46 5.35 9.14 4.36
C VAL A 46 5.25 8.09 5.48
N GLY A 47 5.77 6.87 5.24
CA GLY A 47 5.94 5.84 6.27
C GLY A 47 4.73 4.93 6.54
N PHE A 48 3.65 5.01 5.76
CA PHE A 48 2.53 4.07 5.89
C PHE A 48 2.83 2.70 5.27
N LEU A 49 3.76 2.65 4.31
CA LEU A 49 4.24 1.43 3.68
C LEU A 49 5.77 1.39 3.72
N THR A 50 6.34 0.19 3.73
CA THR A 50 7.75 -0.04 3.43
C THR A 50 7.89 -0.69 2.06
N ILE A 51 8.99 -0.39 1.36
CA ILE A 51 9.27 -0.96 0.04
C ILE A 51 10.43 -1.95 0.19
N GLU A 52 10.23 -3.15 -0.36
CA GLU A 52 11.26 -4.15 -0.59
C GLU A 52 11.44 -4.30 -2.10
N ASP A 53 12.65 -4.09 -2.60
CA ASP A 53 12.97 -4.34 -4.00
C ASP A 53 13.19 -5.84 -4.21
N THR A 54 12.33 -6.45 -5.03
CA THR A 54 12.44 -7.88 -5.39
C THR A 54 12.71 -8.02 -6.89
N ASP A 55 13.14 -9.20 -7.32
CA ASP A 55 13.38 -9.49 -8.75
C ASP A 55 12.12 -9.31 -9.61
N ASP A 56 10.93 -9.45 -9.00
CA ASP A 56 9.62 -9.26 -9.64
C ASP A 56 9.11 -7.80 -9.59
N GLY A 57 9.90 -6.89 -9.00
CA GLY A 57 9.55 -5.48 -8.80
C GLY A 57 9.36 -5.12 -7.32
N PRO A 58 8.97 -3.86 -7.03
CA PRO A 58 8.84 -3.37 -5.67
C PRO A 58 7.64 -4.01 -4.98
N ARG A 59 7.89 -4.69 -3.86
CA ARG A 59 6.89 -5.17 -2.94
C ARG A 59 6.65 -4.14 -1.84
N TYR A 60 5.38 -3.83 -1.60
CA TYR A 60 4.97 -2.88 -0.57
C TYR A 60 4.43 -3.67 0.62
N HIS A 61 4.96 -3.40 1.80
CA HIS A 61 4.48 -4.00 3.06
C HIS A 61 3.83 -2.92 3.90
N ILE A 62 2.74 -3.28 4.58
CA ILE A 62 2.10 -2.36 5.50
C ILE A 62 2.97 -2.13 6.74
N SER A 63 3.17 -0.86 7.11
CA SER A 63 3.86 -0.51 8.34
C SER A 63 2.91 -0.51 9.53
N ALA A 64 3.44 -0.47 10.76
CA ALA A 64 2.62 -0.29 11.95
C ALA A 64 1.76 0.99 11.90
N GLN A 65 2.29 2.06 11.29
CA GLN A 65 1.55 3.32 11.09
C GLN A 65 0.43 3.15 10.07
N GLY A 66 0.68 2.43 8.96
CA GLY A 66 -0.35 2.11 7.97
C GLY A 66 -1.49 1.29 8.55
N ARG A 67 -1.16 0.30 9.38
CA ARG A 67 -2.13 -0.56 10.08
C ARG A 67 -3.03 0.27 11.00
N ALA A 68 -2.41 1.10 11.85
CA ALA A 68 -3.14 1.95 12.79
C ALA A 68 -4.11 2.94 12.09
N GLU A 69 -3.72 3.48 10.94
CA GLU A 69 -4.58 4.39 10.17
C GLU A 69 -5.82 3.69 9.60
N VAL A 70 -5.74 2.39 9.29
CA VAL A 70 -6.91 1.60 8.86
C VAL A 70 -7.79 1.23 10.04
N ASP A 71 -7.20 0.81 11.17
CA ASP A 71 -7.93 0.37 12.36
C ASP A 71 -8.68 1.53 13.06
N HIS A 72 -8.19 2.77 12.90
CA HIS A 72 -8.75 3.97 13.51
C HIS A 72 -9.44 4.94 12.53
N GLY A 73 -9.58 4.58 11.25
CA GLY A 73 -9.95 5.50 10.15
C GLY A 73 -11.24 5.21 9.40
#